data_AF-A0A9E6CL93-F1
#
_entry.id   AF-A0A9E6CL93-F1
#
_cell.length_a   1.000
_cell.length_b   1.000
_cell.length_c   1.000
_cell.angle_alpha   90.00
_cell.angle_beta   90.00
_cell.angle_gamma   90.00
#
_symmetry.space_group_name_H-M   'P 1'
#
loop_
_entity.id
_entity.type
_entity.pdbx_description
1 polymer ?
#
loop_
_entity_poly.entity_id
_entity_poly.type
_entity_poly.pdbx_seq_one_letter_code
_entity_poly.pdbx_strand_id
1 'polypeptide(L)'
;MNFLITDELNPNHRFLRTTNQRISDFLKLPRGWHYGEGHAPNEETIDDALRIYNQATLLGLKSEAFPGVDGEIQINCYSGNKTLEFTVESTGIVSLTKEENDIETSSHENLSVEAVLNIVREEYGETTWNSFDQSIQSIIASTESDLRAGPSRIPLTGVEYRSYLAAA
;
A
#
# COMPACT_ATOMS: atom_id res chain seq x y z
N MET A 1 -22.22 -24.44 30.87
CA MET A 1 -22.13 -25.12 29.56
C MET A 1 -21.21 -24.28 28.70
N ASN A 2 -19.95 -24.70 28.57
CA ASN A 2 -18.96 -24.03 27.75
C ASN A 2 -19.12 -24.52 26.31
N PHE A 3 -19.41 -23.62 25.38
CA PHE A 3 -19.26 -23.90 23.96
C PHE A 3 -17.80 -23.64 23.59
N LEU A 4 -17.02 -24.73 23.54
CA LEU A 4 -15.78 -24.78 22.77
C LEU A 4 -16.20 -24.77 21.30
N ILE A 5 -16.09 -23.63 20.63
CA ILE A 5 -16.13 -23.58 19.17
C ILE A 5 -14.70 -23.87 18.72
N THR A 6 -14.47 -25.12 18.33
CA THR A 6 -13.27 -25.54 17.64
C THR A 6 -13.25 -24.89 16.26
N ASP A 7 -12.21 -24.12 16.01
CA ASP A 7 -11.88 -23.43 14.75
C ASP A 7 -11.43 -24.45 13.69
N GLU A 8 -12.27 -25.46 13.43
CA GLU A 8 -12.01 -26.49 12.42
C GLU A 8 -12.40 -25.98 11.03
N LEU A 9 -11.36 -25.61 10.28
CA LEU A 9 -11.18 -25.91 8.85
C LEU A 9 -12.34 -25.50 7.92
N ASN A 10 -12.52 -24.19 7.73
CA ASN A 10 -13.12 -23.68 6.50
C ASN A 10 -12.00 -23.41 5.45
N PRO A 11 -11.84 -24.25 4.41
CA PRO A 11 -10.78 -24.09 3.40
C PRO A 11 -10.95 -22.85 2.50
N ASN A 12 -12.12 -22.18 2.56
CA ASN A 12 -12.39 -20.93 1.84
C ASN A 12 -12.13 -19.67 2.69
N HIS A 13 -11.68 -19.84 3.94
CA HIS A 13 -11.37 -18.75 4.86
C HIS A 13 -9.86 -18.43 4.89
N ARG A 14 -9.17 -18.60 3.75
CA ARG A 14 -7.86 -17.99 3.52
C ARG A 14 -8.07 -16.49 3.28
N PHE A 15 -8.54 -15.80 4.33
CA PHE A 15 -8.56 -14.35 4.39
C PHE A 15 -7.17 -13.88 3.94
N LEU A 16 -7.15 -13.00 2.94
CA LEU A 16 -5.95 -12.46 2.34
C LEU A 16 -5.10 -11.81 3.45
N ARG A 17 -4.13 -12.55 4.01
CA ARG A 17 -3.18 -11.98 4.96
C ARG A 17 -2.32 -11.00 4.19
N THR A 18 -2.27 -9.76 4.68
CA THR A 18 -1.34 -8.76 4.16
C THR A 18 0.10 -9.19 4.45
N THR A 19 1.06 -8.71 3.66
CA THR A 19 2.48 -8.99 3.94
C THR A 19 2.89 -8.48 5.32
N ASN A 20 2.36 -7.33 5.78
CA ASN A 20 2.55 -6.85 7.15
C ASN A 20 2.13 -7.90 8.20
N GLN A 21 0.92 -8.47 8.06
CA GLN A 21 0.45 -9.53 8.96
C GLN A 21 1.35 -10.77 8.91
N ARG A 22 1.82 -11.15 7.71
CA ARG A 22 2.77 -12.26 7.54
C ARG A 22 4.08 -12.01 8.28
N ILE A 23 4.64 -10.80 8.18
CA ILE A 23 5.86 -10.41 8.91
C ILE A 23 5.65 -10.61 10.40
N SER A 24 4.56 -10.07 10.97
CA SER A 24 4.26 -10.28 12.41
C SER A 24 4.05 -11.74 12.80
N ASP A 25 3.56 -12.58 11.88
CA ASP A 25 3.39 -14.01 12.14
C ASP A 25 4.72 -14.79 12.15
N PHE A 26 5.82 -14.23 11.63
CA PHE A 26 7.13 -14.91 11.67
C PHE A 26 7.63 -15.13 13.10
N LEU A 27 7.22 -14.31 14.07
CA LEU A 27 7.48 -14.53 15.51
C LEU A 27 6.94 -15.87 16.02
N LYS A 28 5.93 -16.42 15.35
CA LYS A 28 5.24 -17.65 15.76
C LYS A 28 5.84 -18.90 15.12
N LEU A 29 6.90 -18.76 14.33
CA LEU A 29 7.54 -19.90 13.67
C LEU A 29 8.08 -20.88 14.72
N PRO A 30 7.77 -22.18 14.61
CA PRO A 30 8.30 -23.16 15.54
C PRO A 30 9.80 -23.32 15.32
N ARG A 31 10.54 -23.64 16.38
CA ARG A 31 11.94 -24.06 16.25
C ARG A 31 12.04 -25.28 15.32
N GLY A 32 12.99 -25.25 14.39
CA GLY A 32 13.22 -26.28 13.39
C GLY A 32 12.27 -26.25 12.19
N TRP A 33 11.52 -25.15 11.97
CA TRP A 33 10.55 -25.04 10.87
C TRP A 33 11.17 -25.24 9.47
N HIS A 34 12.46 -24.96 9.32
CA HIS A 34 13.23 -25.14 8.10
C HIS A 34 14.21 -26.31 8.26
N TYR A 35 13.81 -27.51 7.81
CA TYR A 35 14.59 -28.76 7.84
C TYR A 35 15.23 -29.10 9.21
N GLY A 36 14.64 -28.66 10.32
CA GLY A 36 15.17 -28.89 11.67
C GLY A 36 16.10 -27.80 12.21
N GLU A 37 16.47 -26.81 11.39
CA GLU A 37 17.39 -25.71 11.77
C GLU A 37 16.67 -24.39 12.04
N GLY A 38 15.56 -24.11 11.36
CA GLY A 38 14.93 -22.78 11.37
C GLY A 38 14.62 -22.18 12.75
N HIS A 39 14.93 -20.90 12.91
CA HIS A 39 14.64 -20.08 14.08
C HIS A 39 13.58 -19.02 13.76
N ALA A 40 12.80 -18.62 14.77
CA ALA A 40 11.93 -17.47 14.64
C ALA A 40 12.76 -16.18 14.77
N PRO A 41 12.44 -15.12 14.00
CA PRO A 41 12.99 -13.79 14.24
C PRO A 41 12.71 -13.30 15.67
N ASN A 42 13.52 -12.36 16.15
CA ASN A 42 13.23 -11.66 17.40
C ASN A 42 12.30 -10.45 17.16
N GLU A 43 11.80 -9.83 18.24
CA GLU A 43 10.86 -8.69 18.14
C GLU A 43 11.47 -7.47 17.44
N GLU A 44 12.75 -7.19 17.67
CA GLU A 44 13.46 -6.06 17.05
C GLU A 44 13.58 -6.24 15.53
N THR A 45 13.95 -7.44 15.06
CA THR A 45 13.99 -7.77 13.63
C THR A 45 12.63 -7.62 12.97
N ILE A 46 11.55 -7.95 13.68
CA ILE A 46 10.18 -7.82 13.18
C ILE A 46 9.80 -6.36 13.05
N ASP A 47 10.08 -5.56 14.07
CA ASP A 47 9.81 -4.12 14.04
C ASP A 47 10.59 -3.44 12.92
N ASP A 48 11.86 -3.77 12.74
CA ASP A 48 12.70 -3.22 11.68
C ASP A 48 12.25 -3.66 10.28
N ALA A 49 11.89 -4.93 10.10
CA ALA A 49 11.30 -5.42 8.86
C ALA A 49 9.98 -4.71 8.54
N LEU A 50 9.12 -4.49 9.53
CA LEU A 50 7.86 -3.77 9.35
C LEU A 50 8.10 -2.31 8.95
N ARG A 51 9.12 -1.65 9.51
CA ARG A 51 9.48 -0.27 9.15
C ARG A 51 9.89 -0.16 7.69
N ILE A 52 10.76 -1.06 7.22
CA ILE A 52 11.19 -1.12 5.82
C ILE A 52 10.00 -1.43 4.90
N TYR A 53 9.23 -2.47 5.22
CA TYR A 53 8.05 -2.86 4.45
C TYR A 53 7.02 -1.72 4.33
N ASN A 54 6.72 -1.04 5.44
CA ASN A 54 5.76 0.06 5.46
C ASN A 54 6.28 1.24 4.62
N GLN A 55 7.57 1.57 4.70
CA GLN A 55 8.16 2.62 3.86
C GLN A 55 8.07 2.29 2.37
N ALA A 56 8.38 1.05 1.98
CA ALA A 56 8.22 0.61 0.59
C ALA A 56 6.76 0.68 0.13
N THR A 57 5.83 0.24 0.97
CA THR A 57 4.39 0.30 0.70
C THR A 57 3.89 1.75 0.53
N LEU A 58 4.36 2.68 1.37
CA LEU A 58 4.04 4.11 1.27
C LEU A 58 4.51 4.72 -0.06
N LEU A 59 5.59 4.18 -0.62
CA LEU A 59 6.14 4.58 -1.92
C LEU A 59 5.47 3.84 -3.09
N GLY A 60 4.40 3.08 -2.84
CA GLY A 60 3.65 2.36 -3.86
C GLY A 60 4.38 1.13 -4.41
N LEU A 61 5.46 0.68 -3.77
CA LEU A 61 6.17 -0.52 -4.18
C LEU A 61 5.35 -1.75 -3.80
N LYS A 62 5.27 -2.72 -4.71
CA LYS A 62 4.72 -4.03 -4.38
C LYS A 62 5.78 -4.79 -3.59
N SER A 63 5.43 -5.30 -2.43
CA SER A 63 6.40 -5.94 -1.54
C SER A 63 5.93 -7.29 -0.97
N GLU A 64 6.85 -8.23 -0.89
CA GLU A 64 6.69 -9.55 -0.28
C GLU A 64 7.78 -9.76 0.77
N ALA A 65 7.52 -10.63 1.74
CA ALA A 65 8.46 -10.92 2.81
C ALA A 65 8.51 -12.42 3.13
N PHE A 66 9.70 -12.88 3.50
CA PHE A 66 10.02 -14.27 3.77
C PHE A 66 10.89 -14.36 5.03
N PRO A 67 10.64 -15.34 5.92
CA PRO A 67 11.53 -15.59 7.04
C PRO A 67 12.75 -16.35 6.54
N GLY A 68 13.92 -15.94 7.01
CA GLY A 68 15.17 -16.66 6.83
C GLY A 68 15.43 -17.67 7.95
N VAL A 69 16.47 -18.47 7.79
CA VAL A 69 16.70 -19.67 8.61
C VAL A 69 17.18 -19.31 10.01
N ASP A 70 18.00 -18.27 10.14
CA ASP A 70 18.64 -17.84 11.37
C ASP A 70 17.87 -16.70 12.08
N GLY A 71 16.59 -16.54 11.72
CA GLY A 71 15.72 -15.50 12.26
C GLY A 71 15.85 -14.14 11.57
N GLU A 72 16.56 -14.07 10.45
CA GLU A 72 16.53 -12.93 9.54
C GLU A 72 15.18 -12.84 8.80
N ILE A 73 14.86 -11.67 8.25
CA ILE A 73 13.68 -11.46 7.42
C ILE A 73 14.12 -10.84 6.10
N GLN A 74 13.79 -11.51 5.00
CA GLN A 74 13.99 -10.99 3.65
C GLN A 74 12.73 -10.28 3.17
N ILE A 75 12.90 -9.09 2.61
CA ILE A 75 11.83 -8.28 2.02
C ILE A 75 12.20 -7.99 0.57
N ASN A 76 11.34 -8.36 -0.35
CA ASN A 76 11.52 -8.09 -1.78
C ASN A 76 10.50 -7.05 -2.23
N CYS A 77 10.97 -5.95 -2.79
CA CYS A 77 10.17 -4.85 -3.30
C CYS A 77 10.36 -4.73 -4.82
N TYR A 78 9.27 -4.52 -5.55
CA TYR A 78 9.25 -4.54 -7.01
C TYR A 78 8.72 -3.23 -7.59
N SER A 79 9.41 -2.72 -8.62
CA SER A 79 8.98 -1.57 -9.43
C SER A 79 9.37 -1.77 -10.89
N GLY A 80 8.42 -2.22 -11.72
CA GLY A 80 8.69 -2.51 -13.14
C GLY A 80 9.73 -3.63 -13.30
N ASN A 81 10.86 -3.31 -13.91
CA ASN A 81 12.00 -4.21 -14.11
C ASN A 81 13.06 -4.14 -12.99
N LYS A 82 12.77 -3.40 -11.92
CA LYS A 82 13.68 -3.22 -10.77
C LYS A 82 13.18 -3.99 -9.56
N THR A 83 14.13 -4.59 -8.85
CA THR A 83 13.91 -5.27 -7.57
C THR A 83 14.84 -4.70 -6.53
N LEU A 84 14.31 -4.45 -5.33
CA LEU A 84 15.09 -4.19 -4.14
C LEU A 84 14.89 -5.38 -3.20
N GLU A 85 15.98 -5.99 -2.78
CA GLU A 85 15.99 -7.05 -1.80
C GLU A 85 16.66 -6.53 -0.53
N PHE A 86 15.94 -6.63 0.59
CA PHE A 86 16.43 -6.28 1.91
C PHE A 86 16.53 -7.54 2.75
N THR A 87 17.64 -7.74 3.44
CA THR A 87 17.80 -8.80 4.44
C THR A 87 18.03 -8.16 5.78
N VAL A 88 17.06 -8.26 6.68
CA VAL A 88 17.12 -7.74 8.05
C VAL A 88 17.59 -8.86 8.96
N GLU A 89 18.83 -8.77 9.44
CA GLU A 89 19.43 -9.76 10.32
C GLU A 89 18.91 -9.63 11.76
N SER A 90 19.08 -10.70 12.54
CA SER A 90 18.75 -10.71 13.97
C SER A 90 19.57 -9.74 14.82
N THR A 91 20.65 -9.19 14.25
CA THR A 91 21.57 -8.22 14.85
C THR A 91 21.15 -6.76 14.63
N GLY A 92 20.08 -6.51 13.86
CA GLY A 92 19.66 -5.17 13.43
C GLY A 92 20.46 -4.61 12.25
N ILE A 93 21.39 -5.41 11.71
CA ILE A 93 22.10 -5.11 10.47
C ILE A 93 21.18 -5.43 9.28
N VAL A 94 21.23 -4.57 8.27
CA VAL A 94 20.49 -4.74 7.02
C VAL A 94 21.44 -4.78 5.84
N SER A 95 21.20 -5.72 4.94
CA SER A 95 21.81 -5.75 3.62
C SER A 95 20.78 -5.38 2.56
N LEU A 96 21.20 -4.65 1.53
CA LEU A 96 20.37 -4.17 0.43
C LEU A 96 21.00 -4.54 -0.90
N THR A 97 20.31 -5.36 -1.69
CA THR A 97 20.67 -5.70 -3.06
C THR A 97 19.68 -5.06 -4.03
N LYS A 98 20.19 -4.48 -5.13
CA LYS A 98 19.38 -3.89 -6.18
C LYS A 98 19.60 -4.63 -7.48
N GLU A 99 18.52 -5.00 -8.13
CA GLU A 99 18.55 -5.67 -9.43
C GLU A 99 17.77 -4.88 -10.48
N GLU A 100 18.24 -4.89 -11.71
CA GLU A 100 17.53 -4.38 -12.87
C GLU A 100 17.61 -5.40 -14.01
N ASN A 101 16.45 -5.85 -14.51
CA ASN A 101 16.35 -6.93 -15.49
C ASN A 101 17.05 -8.22 -15.01
N ASP A 102 16.82 -8.61 -13.75
CA ASP A 102 17.40 -9.80 -13.11
C ASP A 102 18.95 -9.80 -13.04
N ILE A 103 19.56 -8.62 -13.15
CA ILE A 103 21.01 -8.42 -12.99
C ILE A 103 21.23 -7.53 -11.78
N GLU A 104 22.06 -8.00 -10.83
CA GLU A 104 22.51 -7.19 -9.71
C GLU A 104 23.28 -5.96 -10.22
N THR A 105 22.78 -4.78 -9.84
CA THR A 105 23.37 -3.48 -10.21
C THR A 105 24.16 -2.87 -9.07
N SER A 106 23.77 -3.15 -7.83
CA SER A 106 24.49 -2.71 -6.63
C SER A 106 24.11 -3.57 -5.43
N SER A 107 25.05 -3.75 -4.51
CA SER A 107 24.81 -4.37 -3.21
C SER A 107 25.48 -3.55 -2.11
N HIS A 108 24.80 -3.42 -0.97
CA HIS A 108 25.25 -2.71 0.20
C HIS A 108 25.01 -3.58 1.45
N GLU A 109 26.08 -3.87 2.18
CA GLU A 109 26.01 -4.64 3.42
C GLU A 109 26.24 -3.74 4.64
N ASN A 110 25.94 -4.25 5.84
CA ASN A 110 26.24 -3.58 7.11
C ASN A 110 25.54 -2.22 7.28
N LEU A 111 24.34 -2.06 6.73
CA LEU A 111 23.54 -0.85 6.88
C LEU A 111 22.71 -0.88 8.16
N SER A 112 22.48 0.29 8.73
CA SER A 112 21.40 0.45 9.71
C SER A 112 20.06 0.60 8.99
N VAL A 113 18.97 0.29 9.69
CA VAL A 113 17.61 0.48 9.19
C VAL A 113 17.37 1.92 8.74
N GLU A 114 17.86 2.91 9.48
CA GLU A 114 17.74 4.32 9.08
C GLU A 114 18.46 4.64 7.76
N ALA A 115 19.65 4.08 7.57
CA ALA A 115 20.40 4.27 6.33
C ALA A 115 19.63 3.68 5.14
N VAL A 116 19.07 2.48 5.30
CA VAL A 116 18.22 1.84 4.29
C VAL A 116 16.97 2.66 3.98
N LEU A 117 16.26 3.14 5.01
CA LEU A 117 15.07 3.96 4.82
C LEU A 117 15.39 5.28 4.08
N ASN A 118 16.55 5.88 4.33
CA ASN A 118 17.00 7.07 3.61
C ASN A 118 17.28 6.74 2.13
N ILE A 119 18.02 5.66 1.84
CA ILE A 119 18.29 5.23 0.45
C ILE A 119 16.98 5.00 -0.31
N VAL A 120 16.02 4.29 0.29
CA VAL A 120 14.73 4.00 -0.35
C VAL A 120 13.94 5.28 -0.61
N ARG A 121 13.95 6.24 0.33
CA ARG A 121 13.28 7.54 0.14
C ARG A 121 13.96 8.40 -0.93
N GLU A 122 15.28 8.45 -0.98
CA GLU A 122 16.02 9.22 -1.97
C GLU A 122 15.77 8.69 -3.39
N GLU A 123 15.71 7.37 -3.56
CA GLU A 123 15.56 6.76 -4.89
C GLU A 123 14.12 6.72 -5.40
N TYR A 124 13.13 6.55 -4.52
CA TYR A 124 11.73 6.32 -4.90
C TYR A 124 10.75 7.37 -4.36
N GLY A 125 11.19 8.27 -3.47
CA GLY A 125 10.36 9.31 -2.85
C GLY A 125 9.91 10.40 -3.81
N GLU A 126 10.73 10.75 -4.80
CA GLU A 126 10.37 11.78 -5.79
C GLU A 126 9.40 11.26 -6.87
N THR A 127 9.36 9.93 -7.08
CA THR A 127 8.62 9.33 -8.19
C THR A 127 7.11 9.29 -7.94
N THR A 128 6.66 9.24 -6.67
CA THR A 128 5.24 9.14 -6.33
C THR A 128 4.55 10.50 -6.21
N TRP A 129 5.26 11.57 -5.82
CA TRP A 129 4.62 12.87 -5.58
C TRP A 129 4.52 13.79 -6.82
N ASN A 130 5.36 13.59 -7.84
CA ASN A 130 5.33 14.40 -9.06
C ASN A 130 4.22 14.00 -10.06
N SER A 131 3.36 13.02 -9.74
CA SER A 131 2.22 12.67 -10.61
C SER A 131 1.05 13.67 -10.53
N PHE A 132 1.04 14.58 -9.53
CA PHE A 132 0.05 15.66 -9.45
C PHE A 132 0.43 16.93 -10.23
N ASP A 133 1.69 17.11 -10.59
CA ASP A 133 2.12 18.30 -11.37
C ASP A 133 1.71 18.23 -12.86
N GLN A 134 1.19 17.10 -13.34
CA GLN A 134 0.68 16.96 -14.71
C GLN A 134 -0.85 16.96 -14.85
N SER A 135 -1.60 17.34 -13.80
CA SER A 135 -3.04 17.58 -13.97
C SER A 135 -3.57 18.72 -13.11
N ILE A 136 -2.92 19.87 -13.20
CA ILE A 136 -3.65 21.14 -13.16
C ILE A 136 -3.59 21.73 -14.57
N GLN A 137 -4.44 21.20 -15.47
CA GLN A 137 -4.89 22.07 -16.55
C GLN A 137 -5.66 23.19 -15.85
N SER A 138 -5.01 24.33 -15.72
CA SER A 138 -5.65 25.60 -15.39
C SER A 138 -6.86 25.76 -16.29
N ILE A 139 -8.06 25.50 -15.77
CA ILE A 139 -9.31 26.02 -16.32
C ILE A 139 -9.33 27.52 -15.99
N ILE A 140 -8.38 28.28 -16.53
CA ILE A 140 -8.52 29.72 -16.62
C ILE A 140 -9.29 29.93 -17.93
N ALA A 141 -10.59 30.16 -17.78
CA ALA A 141 -11.40 30.70 -18.85
C ALA A 141 -10.89 32.11 -19.17
N SER A 142 -9.91 32.22 -20.07
CA SER A 142 -9.62 33.45 -20.79
C SER A 142 -10.68 33.64 -21.87
N THR A 143 -11.87 34.06 -21.45
CA THR A 143 -12.82 34.72 -22.35
C THR A 143 -13.37 35.93 -21.63
N GLU A 144 -12.70 37.04 -21.89
CA GLU A 144 -13.28 38.37 -21.83
C GLU A 144 -14.47 38.38 -22.81
N SER A 145 -15.68 38.12 -22.32
CA SER A 145 -16.94 38.68 -22.87
C SER A 145 -18.18 38.17 -22.12
N ASP A 146 -18.91 39.14 -21.57
CA ASP A 146 -20.37 39.20 -21.41
C ASP A 146 -21.10 38.05 -20.70
N LEU A 147 -21.42 38.29 -19.42
CA LEU A 147 -22.68 37.81 -18.83
C LEU A 147 -23.45 38.99 -18.22
N ARG A 148 -24.21 39.70 -19.06
CA ARG A 148 -25.38 40.43 -18.62
C ARG A 148 -26.45 39.42 -18.21
N ALA A 149 -26.61 39.19 -16.91
CA ALA A 149 -27.74 38.45 -16.38
C ALA A 149 -29.05 39.22 -16.68
N GLY A 150 -29.89 38.65 -17.55
CA GLY A 150 -31.25 39.14 -17.78
C GLY A 150 -32.21 38.57 -16.73
N PRO A 151 -33.22 39.33 -16.27
CA PRO A 151 -34.18 38.86 -15.27
C PRO A 151 -35.05 37.73 -15.85
N SER A 152 -35.21 36.65 -15.08
CA SER A 152 -36.02 35.49 -15.46
C SER A 152 -37.49 35.89 -15.55
N ARG A 153 -38.10 35.71 -16.72
CA ARG A 153 -39.54 35.88 -16.92
C ARG A 153 -40.29 34.77 -16.21
N ILE A 154 -41.24 35.16 -15.35
CA ILE A 154 -42.21 34.27 -14.70
C ILE A 154 -43.20 33.76 -15.78
N PRO A 155 -43.47 32.45 -15.88
CA PRO A 155 -44.56 31.94 -16.71
C PRO A 155 -45.90 32.23 -16.02
N LEU A 156 -46.76 33.01 -16.67
CA LEU A 156 -48.17 33.16 -16.33
C LEU A 156 -48.90 31.86 -16.70
N THR A 157 -49.27 31.07 -15.70
CA THR A 157 -50.19 29.94 -15.86
C THR A 157 -51.62 30.45 -15.79
N GLY A 158 -52.27 30.56 -16.95
CA GLY A 158 -53.70 30.81 -17.05
C GLY A 158 -54.48 29.59 -16.61
N VAL A 159 -55.32 29.73 -15.59
CA VAL A 159 -56.27 28.70 -15.14
C VAL A 159 -57.62 29.02 -15.78
N GLU A 160 -58.00 28.25 -16.80
CA GLU A 160 -59.36 28.31 -17.35
C GLU A 160 -60.32 27.53 -16.45
N TYR A 161 -61.32 28.22 -15.91
CA TYR A 161 -62.47 27.63 -15.25
C TYR A 161 -63.47 27.14 -16.32
N ARG A 162 -63.73 25.82 -16.37
CA ARG A 162 -64.92 25.26 -17.03
C ARG A 162 -65.96 24.87 -15.98
N SER A 163 -67.00 25.69 -15.90
CA SER A 163 -68.24 25.44 -15.18
C SER A 163 -69.10 24.43 -15.95
N TYR A 164 -69.54 23.36 -15.28
CA TYR A 164 -70.60 22.48 -15.77
C TYR A 164 -71.87 22.73 -14.96
N LEU A 165 -72.88 23.26 -15.66
CA LEU A 165 -74.27 23.29 -15.24
C LEU A 165 -74.84 21.87 -15.33
N ALA A 166 -75.44 21.38 -14.24
CA ALA A 166 -76.30 20.20 -14.27
C ALA A 166 -77.76 20.68 -14.41
N ALA A 167 -78.46 20.17 -15.41
CA ALA A 167 -79.89 20.36 -15.60
C ALA A 167 -80.57 18.99 -15.74
N ALA A 168 -81.65 18.85 -14.95
CA ALA A 168 -82.73 17.87 -14.96
C ALA A 168 -82.40 16.41 -14.59
#